data_AF-A0A124IVQ8-F1
#
_entry.id   AF-A0A124IVQ8-F1
#
_cell.length_a   1.000
_cell.length_b   1.000
_cell.length_c   1.000
_cell.angle_alpha   90.00
_cell.angle_beta   90.00
_cell.angle_gamma   90.00
#
_symmetry.space_group_name_H-M   'P 1'
#
loop_
_entity.id
_entity.type
_entity.pdbx_description
1 polymer ?
#
loop_
_entity_poly.entity_id
_entity_poly.type
_entity_poly.pdbx_seq_one_letter_code
_entity_poly.pdbx_strand_id
1 'polypeptide(L)'
;MGENVTKRFTIDDVAGMFQARPEDVRAALVRLQEMRSLSAETFFYAGEAARIAPSDVDRIRRELEVLEQGAAINNTAPPKGTRRIIRKTVRRAIEEDSSPDA
;
A
#
# COMPACT_ATOMS: atom_id res chain seq x y z
N MET A 1 29.12 23.07 13.01
CA MET A 1 28.34 21.94 13.54
C MET A 1 26.91 22.16 13.10
N GLY A 2 26.44 21.44 12.10
CA GLY A 2 25.03 21.51 11.70
C GLY A 2 24.24 20.65 12.66
N GLU A 3 23.47 21.26 13.57
CA GLU A 3 22.41 20.55 14.26
C GLU A 3 21.44 20.03 13.20
N ASN A 4 21.55 18.75 12.87
CA ASN A 4 20.46 18.03 12.24
C ASN A 4 19.37 17.91 13.32
N VAL A 5 18.65 19.00 13.56
CA VAL A 5 17.40 18.98 14.29
C VAL A 5 16.48 18.14 13.42
N THR A 6 16.43 16.83 13.68
CA THR A 6 15.48 15.93 13.05
C THR A 6 14.10 16.42 13.48
N LYS A 7 13.50 17.31 12.67
CA LYS A 7 12.17 17.86 12.92
C LYS A 7 11.21 16.68 13.00
N ARG A 8 10.73 16.41 14.21
CA ARG A 8 9.72 15.37 14.46
C ARG A 8 8.37 15.99 14.26
N PHE A 9 7.50 15.28 13.54
CA PHE A 9 6.15 15.74 13.27
C PHE A 9 5.19 15.20 14.32
N THR A 10 4.21 16.00 14.68
CA THR A 10 3.05 15.56 15.45
C THR A 10 1.98 14.97 14.52
N ILE A 11 0.98 14.32 15.09
CA ILE A 11 -0.17 13.81 14.33
C ILE A 11 -0.87 14.98 13.61
N ASP A 12 -1.05 16.11 14.29
CA ASP A 12 -1.67 17.32 13.71
C ASP A 12 -0.85 17.91 12.56
N ASP A 13 0.49 17.92 12.68
CA ASP A 13 1.35 18.37 11.57
C ASP A 13 1.16 17.49 10.34
N VAL A 14 1.17 16.17 10.52
CA VAL A 14 0.99 15.19 9.44
C VAL A 14 -0.43 15.26 8.85
N ALA A 15 -1.44 15.40 9.70
CA ALA A 15 -2.83 15.59 9.28
C ALA A 15 -2.98 16.87 8.44
N GLY A 16 -2.37 17.98 8.87
CA GLY A 16 -2.34 19.23 8.13
C GLY A 16 -1.60 19.13 6.79
N MET A 17 -0.49 18.38 6.74
CA MET A 17 0.28 18.16 5.51
C MET A 17 -0.51 17.41 4.44
N PHE A 18 -1.31 16.44 4.85
CA PHE A 18 -2.07 15.58 3.93
C PHE A 18 -3.54 15.95 3.82
N GLN A 19 -3.98 17.03 4.48
CA GLN A 19 -5.39 17.42 4.58
C GLN A 19 -6.29 16.25 5.01
N ALA A 20 -5.76 15.37 5.86
CA ALA A 20 -6.43 14.19 6.37
C ALA A 20 -6.96 14.44 7.77
N ARG A 21 -7.89 13.60 8.24
CA ARG A 21 -8.32 13.68 9.65
C ARG A 21 -7.23 13.09 10.54
N PRO A 22 -7.00 13.64 11.74
CA PRO A 22 -6.04 13.09 12.69
C PRO A 22 -6.39 11.65 13.12
N GLU A 23 -7.67 11.27 13.03
CA GLU A 23 -8.14 9.90 13.25
C GLU A 23 -7.62 8.92 12.18
N ASP A 24 -7.60 9.33 10.91
CA ASP A 24 -7.11 8.50 9.80
C ASP A 24 -5.58 8.33 9.91
N VAL A 25 -4.87 9.40 10.30
CA VAL A 25 -3.43 9.36 10.58
C VAL A 25 -3.12 8.39 11.74
N ARG A 26 -3.94 8.39 12.79
CA ARG A 26 -3.83 7.41 13.89
C ARG A 26 -4.05 5.99 13.40
N ALA A 27 -5.09 5.75 12.61
CA ALA A 27 -5.37 4.43 12.04
C ALA A 27 -4.21 3.93 11.16
N ALA A 28 -3.66 4.79 10.32
CA ALA A 28 -2.48 4.51 9.50
C ALA A 28 -1.26 4.17 10.36
N LEU A 29 -1.00 4.96 11.41
CA LEU A 29 0.09 4.71 12.36
C LEU A 29 -0.03 3.37 13.08
N VAL A 30 -1.24 3.02 13.56
CA VAL A 30 -1.49 1.72 14.21
C VAL A 30 -1.22 0.57 13.24
N ARG A 31 -1.70 0.66 11.99
CA ARG A 31 -1.41 -0.36 10.96
C ARG A 31 0.08 -0.48 10.67
N LEU A 32 0.79 0.63 10.52
CA LEU A 32 2.25 0.63 10.32
C LEU A 32 2.98 0.02 11.51
N GLN A 33 2.49 0.24 12.74
CA GLN A 33 3.03 -0.37 13.94
C GLN A 33 2.83 -1.89 13.96
N GLU A 34 1.63 -2.37 13.62
CA GLU A 34 1.34 -3.81 13.51
C GLU A 34 2.20 -4.49 12.45
N MET A 35 2.44 -3.82 11.32
CA MET A 35 3.32 -4.29 10.25
C MET A 35 4.82 -4.19 10.60
N ARG A 36 5.18 -3.68 11.79
CA ARG A 36 6.57 -3.38 12.19
C ARG A 36 7.31 -2.54 11.15
N SER A 37 6.59 -1.65 10.48
CA SER A 37 7.06 -0.78 9.40
C SER A 37 7.27 0.67 9.88
N LEU A 38 7.19 0.93 11.18
CA LEU A 38 7.57 2.22 11.76
C LEU A 38 9.07 2.23 12.09
N SER A 39 9.71 3.38 11.91
CA SER A 39 11.06 3.60 12.43
C SER A 39 11.07 3.53 13.95
N ALA A 40 12.20 3.10 14.52
CA ALA A 40 12.44 3.13 15.97
C ALA A 40 12.39 4.56 16.55
N GLU A 41 12.40 5.58 15.70
CA GLU A 41 12.31 6.99 16.09
C GLU A 41 10.87 7.50 16.21
N THR A 42 9.88 6.70 15.79
CA THR A 42 8.46 7.02 15.93
C THR A 42 7.93 6.46 17.25
N PHE A 43 7.39 7.33 18.10
CA PHE A 43 6.95 6.97 19.46
C PHE A 43 5.54 7.47 19.74
N PHE A 44 4.73 6.62 20.37
CA PHE A 44 3.42 6.98 20.91
C PHE A 44 3.56 7.41 22.37
N TYR A 45 3.13 8.62 22.70
CA TYR A 45 3.08 9.15 24.05
C TYR A 45 1.63 9.16 24.55
N ALA A 46 1.41 8.54 25.72
CA ALA A 46 0.22 8.70 26.58
C ALA A 46 -1.11 8.97 25.84
N GLY A 47 -1.44 8.14 24.85
CA GLY A 47 -2.77 8.06 24.24
C GLY A 47 -3.03 8.97 23.03
N GLU A 48 -2.38 10.13 22.89
CA GLU A 48 -2.76 11.09 21.83
C GLU A 48 -1.61 11.72 21.07
N ALA A 49 -0.42 11.86 21.66
CA ALA A 49 0.69 12.51 21.00
C ALA A 49 1.62 11.45 20.37
N ALA A 50 1.70 11.39 19.04
CA ALA A 50 2.76 10.64 18.37
C ALA A 50 3.87 11.60 17.92
N ARG A 51 5.12 11.20 18.13
CA ARG A 51 6.27 11.82 17.46
C ARG A 51 6.62 10.96 16.28
N ILE A 52 6.50 11.53 15.09
CA ILE A 52 6.65 10.83 13.81
C ILE A 52 7.98 11.26 13.19
N ALA A 53 8.78 10.27 12.80
CA ALA A 53 10.01 10.51 12.06
C ALA A 53 9.69 10.98 10.63
N PRO A 54 10.49 11.89 10.04
CA PRO A 54 10.31 12.32 8.65
C PRO A 54 10.24 11.16 7.65
N SER A 55 11.05 10.12 7.87
CA SER A 55 11.10 8.91 7.04
C SER A 55 9.81 8.09 7.03
N ASP A 56 8.98 8.24 8.08
CA ASP A 56 7.71 7.53 8.21
C ASP A 56 6.53 8.33 7.63
N VAL A 57 6.71 9.63 7.34
CA VAL A 57 5.68 10.50 6.77
C VAL A 57 5.20 9.98 5.40
N ASP A 58 6.12 9.57 4.53
CA ASP A 58 5.76 8.96 3.23
C ASP A 58 5.04 7.61 3.38
N ARG A 59 5.34 6.86 4.44
CA ARG A 59 4.67 5.57 4.72
C ARG A 59 3.24 5.81 5.19
N ILE A 60 3.03 6.82 6.04
CA ILE A 60 1.71 7.23 6.50
C ILE A 60 0.86 7.68 5.33
N ARG A 61 1.41 8.51 4.42
CA ARG A 61 0.70 8.91 3.20
C ARG A 61 0.19 7.71 2.40
N ARG A 62 1.05 6.72 2.19
CA ARG A 62 0.68 5.51 1.45
C ARG A 62 -0.45 4.74 2.13
N GLU A 63 -0.41 4.62 3.46
CA GLU A 63 -1.47 3.96 4.21
C GLU A 63 -2.76 4.76 4.23
N LEU A 64 -2.70 6.10 4.26
CA LEU A 64 -3.87 6.96 4.11
C LEU A 64 -4.55 6.73 2.75
N GLU A 65 -3.77 6.67 1.66
CA GLU A 65 -4.30 6.33 0.33
C GLU A 65 -4.95 4.93 0.31
N VAL A 66 -4.37 3.95 1.01
CA VAL A 66 -4.93 2.60 1.16
C VAL A 66 -6.19 2.59 2.03
N LEU A 67 -6.31 3.45 3.04
CA LEU A 67 -7.52 3.59 3.85
C LEU A 67 -8.65 4.26 3.06
N GLU A 68 -8.33 5.30 2.30
CA GLU A 68 -9.28 6.00 1.41
C GLU A 68 -9.78 5.07 0.30
N GLN A 69 -8.86 4.36 -0.37
CA GLN A 69 -9.23 3.33 -1.34
C GLN A 69 -9.93 2.16 -0.64
N GLY A 70 -9.44 1.75 0.54
CA GLY A 70 -9.98 0.75 1.46
C GLY A 70 -11.47 0.90 1.73
N ALA A 71 -11.90 2.14 1.98
CA ALA A 71 -13.31 2.50 2.12
C ALA A 71 -14.12 2.24 0.85
N ALA A 72 -13.53 2.40 -0.33
CA ALA A 72 -14.14 2.04 -1.62
C ALA A 72 -14.07 0.52 -1.94
N ILE A 73 -13.03 -0.19 -1.49
CA ILE A 73 -12.81 -1.63 -1.77
C ILE A 73 -13.34 -2.61 -0.71
N ASN A 74 -14.07 -2.17 0.31
CA ASN A 74 -15.00 -3.08 1.00
C ASN A 74 -16.12 -3.61 0.08
N ASN A 75 -16.17 -3.19 -1.20
CA ASN A 75 -16.91 -3.85 -2.27
C ASN A 75 -16.07 -4.71 -3.23
N THR A 76 -14.74 -4.73 -3.17
CA THR A 76 -13.93 -5.57 -4.07
C THR A 76 -12.55 -5.83 -3.47
N ALA A 77 -12.42 -6.94 -2.76
CA ALA A 77 -11.13 -7.56 -2.51
C ALA A 77 -10.35 -7.69 -3.83
N PRO A 78 -9.06 -7.35 -3.91
CA PRO A 78 -8.28 -7.68 -5.10
C PRO A 78 -8.08 -9.20 -5.13
N PRO A 79 -8.57 -9.94 -6.15
CA PRO A 79 -8.14 -11.31 -6.32
C PRO A 79 -6.63 -11.27 -6.61
N LYS A 80 -5.88 -11.70 -5.58
CA LYS A 80 -4.51 -12.19 -5.64
C LYS A 80 -4.21 -12.68 -7.07
N GLY A 81 -3.26 -12.00 -7.72
CA GLY A 81 -2.95 -12.17 -9.14
C GLY A 81 -2.97 -13.65 -9.54
N THR A 82 -3.99 -14.03 -10.32
CA THR A 82 -4.02 -15.33 -10.98
C THR A 82 -2.96 -15.26 -12.07
N ARG A 83 -1.78 -15.83 -11.83
CA ARG A 83 -0.85 -16.16 -12.91
C ARG A 83 -1.60 -17.08 -13.87
N ARG A 84 -2.04 -16.52 -14.98
CA ARG A 84 -2.68 -17.28 -16.06
C ARG A 84 -1.59 -18.15 -16.69
N ILE A 85 -1.49 -19.41 -16.27
CA ILE A 85 -0.64 -20.40 -16.93
C ILE A 85 -1.30 -20.71 -18.27
N ILE A 86 -0.88 -20.01 -19.31
CA ILE A 86 -1.26 -20.33 -20.68
C ILE A 86 -0.51 -21.61 -21.05
N ARG A 87 -1.16 -22.76 -20.91
CA ARG A 87 -0.67 -23.98 -21.56
C ARG A 87 -0.85 -23.77 -23.06
N LYS A 88 0.25 -23.51 -23.78
CA LYS A 88 0.28 -23.58 -25.24
C LYS A 88 -0.11 -25.01 -25.65
N THR A 89 -1.36 -25.21 -26.05
CA THR A 89 -1.74 -26.39 -26.83
C THR A 89 -1.21 -26.18 -28.25
N VAL A 90 -0.14 -26.90 -28.59
CA VAL A 90 0.32 -27.02 -29.99
C VAL A 90 -0.77 -27.78 -30.72
N ARG A 91 -1.60 -27.08 -31.51
CA ARG A 91 -2.46 -27.72 -32.50
C ARG A 91 -1.54 -28.26 -33.58
N ARG A 92 -1.34 -29.60 -33.59
CA ARG A 92 -0.77 -30.29 -34.74
C ARG A 92 -1.77 -30.09 -35.88
N ALA A 93 -1.40 -29.27 -36.86
CA ALA A 93 -2.07 -29.23 -38.14
C ALA A 93 -1.96 -30.65 -38.72
N ILE A 94 -3.09 -31.34 -38.81
CA ILE A 94 -3.23 -32.45 -39.74
C ILE A 94 -3.96 -31.80 -40.90
N GLU A 95 -3.18 -31.50 -41.92
CA GLU A 95 -3.64 -31.05 -43.22
C GLU A 95 -4.67 -32.06 -43.74
N GLU A 96 -5.91 -31.61 -43.91
CA GLU A 96 -6.84 -32.19 -44.88
C GLU A 96 -6.26 -31.88 -46.26
N ASP A 97 -5.50 -32.82 -46.83
CA ASP A 97 -5.30 -32.88 -48.27
C ASP A 97 -6.40 -33.76 -48.84
N SER A 98 -7.51 -33.10 -49.18
CA SER A 98 -8.57 -33.69 -49.99
C SER A 98 -8.08 -33.77 -51.44
N SER A 99 -8.07 -35.01 -51.95
CA SER A 99 -8.33 -35.41 -53.34
C SER A 99 -7.22 -35.15 -54.39
N PRO A 100 -7.08 -36.10 -55.35
CA PRO A 100 -7.94 -36.00 -56.53
C PRO A 100 -8.54 -37.32 -57.04
N ASP A 101 -9.78 -37.16 -57.51
CA ASP A 101 -10.47 -37.78 -58.66
C ASP A 101 -9.64 -38.70 -59.59
N ALA A 102 -10.11 -39.95 -59.76
CA ALA A 102 -10.09 -40.76 -60.99
C ALA A 102 -10.84 -42.09 -60.79
#